data_AF-A0A846C472-F1
#
_entry.id   AF-A0A846C472-F1
#
_cell.length_a   1.000
_cell.length_b   1.000
_cell.length_c   1.000
_cell.angle_alpha   90.00
_cell.angle_beta   90.00
_cell.angle_gamma   90.00
#
_symmetry.space_group_name_H-M   'P 1'
#
loop_
_entity.id
_entity.type
_entity.pdbx_description
1 polymer ?
#
loop_
_entity_poly.entity_id
_entity_poly.type
_entity_poly.pdbx_seq_one_letter_code
_entity_poly.pdbx_strand_id
1 'polypeptide(L)' 'MKTLATLNTGEVFVSPKSYKLFEAKLSRCQYLNRHKEIGSANWQKAQLKIAKLHTKVANIRKDTLIRKP' A
#
# COMPACT_ATOMS: atom_id res chain seq x y z
N MET A 1 0.02 -4.56 -16.02
CA MET A 1 0.81 -3.32 -16.16
C MET A 1 1.66 -3.11 -14.90
N LYS A 2 2.92 -2.67 -15.04
CA LYS A 2 3.98 -2.69 -13.99
C LYS A 2 4.49 -1.27 -13.65
N THR A 3 3.65 -0.26 -13.84
CA THR A 3 4.04 1.14 -13.80
C THR A 3 3.30 1.82 -12.64
N LEU A 4 4.06 2.44 -11.73
CA LEU A 4 3.59 3.12 -10.53
C LEU A 4 2.84 4.41 -10.88
N ALA A 5 3.38 5.17 -11.82
CA ALA A 5 2.80 6.40 -12.37
C ALA A 5 3.37 6.63 -13.77
N THR A 6 2.57 7.24 -14.65
CA THR A 6 3.03 7.81 -15.91
C THR A 6 2.78 9.31 -15.84
N LEU A 7 3.85 10.11 -15.90
CA LEU A 7 3.74 11.57 -15.89
C LEU A 7 3.39 12.07 -17.29
N ASN A 8 2.71 13.22 -17.42
CA ASN A 8 2.40 13.83 -18.73
C ASN A 8 3.67 14.10 -19.56
N THR A 9 4.83 14.16 -18.92
CA THR A 9 6.17 14.26 -19.54
C THR A 9 6.65 12.97 -20.22
N GLY A 10 5.86 11.89 -20.23
CA GLY A 10 6.24 10.60 -20.82
C GLY A 10 7.08 9.70 -19.89
N GLU A 11 7.39 10.15 -18.67
CA GLU A 11 8.16 9.37 -17.72
C GLU A 11 7.32 8.27 -17.09
N VAL A 12 7.84 7.04 -17.16
CA VAL A 12 7.21 5.85 -16.61
C VAL A 12 7.94 5.41 -15.35
N PHE A 13 7.29 5.56 -14.20
CA PHE A 13 7.82 5.06 -12.93
C PHE A 13 7.58 3.56 -12.84
N VAL A 14 8.63 2.75 -12.74
CA VAL A 14 8.48 1.31 -12.54
C VAL A 14 8.21 1.04 -11.06
N SER A 15 7.15 0.28 -10.78
CA SER A 15 6.83 -0.07 -9.39
C SER A 15 7.83 -1.09 -8.83
N PRO A 16 8.44 -0.84 -7.65
CA PRO A 16 9.31 -1.82 -7.02
C PRO A 16 8.56 -3.13 -6.74
N LYS A 17 9.25 -4.27 -6.84
CA LYS A 17 8.66 -5.58 -6.48
C LYS A 17 8.11 -5.58 -5.04
N SER A 18 8.76 -4.87 -4.12
CA SER A 18 8.33 -4.70 -2.74
C SER A 18 6.98 -3.99 -2.61
N TYR A 19 6.74 -2.94 -3.40
CA TYR A 19 5.47 -2.22 -3.42
C TYR A 19 4.30 -3.17 -3.71
N LYS A 20 4.43 -3.98 -4.78
CA LYS A 20 3.38 -4.92 -5.20
C LYS A 20 3.06 -5.95 -4.11
N LEU A 21 4.07 -6.44 -3.39
CA LEU A 21 3.89 -7.39 -2.29
C LEU A 21 3.09 -6.77 -1.13
N PHE A 22 3.43 -5.54 -0.74
CA PHE A 22 2.74 -4.85 0.35
C PHE A 22 1.34 -4.42 -0.03
N GLU A 23 1.11 -4.01 -1.28
CA GLU A 23 -0.21 -3.69 -1.81
C GLU A 23 -1.14 -4.90 -1.83
N ALA A 24 -0.66 -6.07 -2.29
CA ALA A 24 -1.43 -7.31 -2.24
C ALA A 24 -1.78 -7.70 -0.79
N LYS A 25 -0.82 -7.54 0.13
CA LYS A 25 -1.05 -7.79 1.56
C LYS A 25 -2.08 -6.82 2.16
N LEU A 26 -2.02 -5.54 1.78
CA LEU A 26 -2.98 -4.52 2.20
C LEU A 26 -4.40 -4.86 1.73
N SER A 27 -4.58 -5.17 0.46
CA SER A 27 -5.87 -5.57 -0.12
C SER A 27 -6.45 -6.80 0.60
N ARG A 28 -5.63 -7.82 0.85
CA ARG A 28 -6.06 -9.01 1.61
C ARG A 28 -6.48 -8.65 3.04
N CYS A 29 -5.73 -7.77 3.72
CA CYS A 29 -6.10 -7.32 5.07
C CYS A 29 -7.42 -6.54 5.08
N GLN A 30 -7.65 -5.65 4.11
CA GLN A 30 -8.91 -4.91 3.97
C GLN A 30 -10.09 -5.86 3.69
N TYR A 31 -9.91 -6.83 2.80
CA TYR A 31 -10.89 -7.87 2.51
C TYR A 31 -11.28 -8.66 3.77
N LEU A 32 -10.31 -9.08 4.58
CA LEU A 32 -10.59 -9.81 5.81
C LEU A 32 -11.24 -8.92 6.87
N ASN A 33 -10.86 -7.63 6.93
CA ASN A 33 -11.37 -6.70 7.93
C ASN A 33 -12.86 -6.39 7.76
N ARG A 34 -13.39 -6.39 6.54
CA ARG A 34 -14.82 -6.11 6.29
C ARG A 34 -15.78 -7.15 6.89
N HIS A 35 -15.30 -8.37 7.14
CA HIS A 35 -16.09 -9.44 7.75
C HIS A 35 -15.98 -9.43 9.28
N LYS A 36 -15.19 -8.50 9.85
CA LYS A 36 -15.06 -8.38 11.30
C LYS A 36 -16.13 -7.45 11.85
N GLU A 37 -16.61 -7.79 13.03
CA GLU A 37 -17.54 -6.96 13.78
C GLU A 37 -16.88 -5.63 14.17
N ILE A 38 -17.48 -4.53 13.72
CA ILE A 38 -17.02 -3.17 13.97
C ILE A 38 -17.05 -2.91 15.48
N GLY A 39 -15.96 -2.37 16.03
CA GLY A 39 -15.83 -2.12 17.47
C GLY A 39 -15.27 -3.30 18.28
N SER A 40 -15.21 -4.51 17.73
CA SER A 40 -14.56 -5.63 18.41
C SER A 40 -13.04 -5.40 18.57
N ALA A 41 -12.43 -5.98 19.60
CA ALA A 41 -10.98 -5.91 19.81
C ALA A 41 -10.19 -6.48 18.61
N ASN A 42 -10.76 -7.47 17.92
CA ASN A 42 -10.15 -8.08 16.73
C ASN A 42 -10.24 -7.17 15.49
N TRP A 43 -11.28 -6.35 15.37
CA TRP A 43 -11.39 -5.32 14.34
C TRP A 43 -10.39 -4.20 14.59
N GLN A 44 -10.26 -3.72 15.82
CA GLN A 44 -9.26 -2.70 16.18
C GLN A 44 -7.83 -3.17 15.88
N LYS A 45 -7.47 -4.40 16.25
CA LYS A 45 -6.17 -5.01 15.92
C LYS A 45 -5.93 -5.11 14.41
N ALA A 46 -6.96 -5.39 13.62
CA ALA A 46 -6.86 -5.48 12.17
C ALA A 46 -6.72 -4.09 11.52
N GLN A 47 -7.44 -3.08 12.00
CA GLN A 47 -7.28 -1.69 11.58
C GLN A 47 -5.86 -1.18 11.83
N LEU A 48 -5.27 -1.47 13.00
CA LEU A 48 -3.90 -1.10 13.30
C LEU A 48 -2.89 -1.74 12.32
N LYS A 49 -3.11 -3.01 11.94
CA LYS A 49 -2.29 -3.68 10.92
C LYS A 49 -2.43 -3.03 9.55
N ILE A 50 -3.66 -2.65 9.16
CA ILE A 50 -3.94 -1.94 7.90
C ILE A 50 -3.25 -0.58 7.89
N ALA A 51 -3.33 0.19 8.97
CA ALA A 51 -2.66 1.48 9.11
C ALA A 51 -1.13 1.36 8.93
N LYS A 52 -0.50 0.37 9.59
CA LYS A 52 0.94 0.10 9.43
C LYS A 52 1.32 -0.25 7.99
N LEU A 53 0.47 -1.00 7.29
CA LEU A 53 0.69 -1.34 5.88
C LEU A 53 0.56 -0.11 4.98
N HIS A 54 -0.43 0.75 5.22
CA HIS A 54 -0.57 2.02 4.51
C HIS A 54 0.68 2.90 4.66
N THR A 55 1.21 3.04 5.87
CA THR A 55 2.45 3.80 6.10
C THR A 55 3.63 3.22 5.33
N LYS A 56 3.78 1.89 5.29
CA LYS A 56 4.85 1.24 4.51
C LYS A 56 4.72 1.50 3.01
N VAL A 57 3.51 1.36 2.47
CA VAL A 57 3.23 1.62 1.06
C VAL A 57 3.48 3.09 0.72
N ALA A 58 3.05 4.02 1.57
CA ALA A 58 3.31 5.45 1.42
C ALA A 58 4.82 5.78 1.45
N ASN A 59 5.58 5.17 2.37
CA ASN A 59 7.03 5.36 2.44
C ASN A 59 7.74 4.85 1.18
N ILE A 60 7.34 3.69 0.64
CA ILE A 60 7.89 3.17 -0.62
C ILE A 60 7.53 4.08 -1.79
N ARG A 61 6.28 4.58 -1.86
CA ARG A 61 5.88 5.58 -2.88
C ARG A 61 6.71 6.85 -2.77
N LYS A 62 6.93 7.34 -1.55
CA LYS A 62 7.73 8.54 -1.29
C LYS A 62 9.19 8.33 -1.71
N ASP A 63 9.81 7.23 -1.33
CA ASP A 63 11.19 6.91 -1.71
C ASP A 63 11.35 6.77 -3.23
N THR A 64 10.41 6.10 -3.89
CA THR A 64 10.45 5.90 -5.36
C THR A 64 10.22 7.17 -6.18
N LEU A 65 9.44 8.12 -5.67
CA LEU A 65 9.15 9.38 -6.35
C LEU A 65 10.17 10.48 -6.01
N ILE A 66 10.71 10.49 -4.78
CA ILE A 66 11.66 11.52 -4.33
C ILE A 66 13.11 11.18 -4.68
N ARG A 67 13.49 9.90 -4.78
CA ARG A 67 14.88 9.48 -5.04
C ARG A 67 15.27 9.54 -6.53
N LYS A 68 14.69 10.43 -7.32
CA LYS A 68 15.28 10.82 -8.60
C LYS A 68 16.14 12.09 -8.35
N PRO A 69 17.40 12.14 -8.84
CA PRO A 69 18.13 13.41 -8.91
C PRO A 69 17.42 14.41 -9.83
#